data_AF-A0A4D6DNY9-F1
#
_entry.id   AF-A0A4D6DNY9-F1
#
_cell.length_a   1.000
_cell.length_b   1.000
_cell.length_c   1.000
_cell.angle_alpha   90.00
_cell.angle_beta   90.00
_cell.angle_gamma   90.00
#
_symmetry.space_group_name_H-M   'P 1'
#
loop_
_entity.id
_entity.type
_entity.pdbx_description
1 polymer ?
#
loop_
_entity_poly.entity_id
_entity_poly.type
_entity_poly.pdbx_seq_one_letter_code
_entity_poly.pdbx_strand_id
1 'polypeptide(L)'
;LDDFSHYGVDYAVEKYGGFAKAPANLEVVKDLATEVTLYALEQYESFPTLLEDHFGGSQRAGITAAASGITCAIATGNSQAGLAGWYLSQLLHKEAHGRLGFFGYDLQDQCGPTNVFSYQSDEGNPLELRGA
;
A
#
# COMPACT_ATOMS: atom_id res chain seq x y z
N LEU A 1 10.12 5.17 -5.59
CA LEU A 1 9.23 3.98 -5.64
C LEU A 1 10.05 2.72 -5.56
N ASP A 2 11.04 2.57 -6.45
CA ASP A 2 11.94 1.41 -6.51
C ASP A 2 12.54 1.07 -5.14
N ASP A 3 13.11 2.07 -4.47
CA ASP A 3 13.70 1.94 -3.13
C ASP A 3 12.72 1.32 -2.11
N PHE A 4 11.53 1.91 -1.96
CA PHE A 4 10.52 1.44 -1.00
C PHE A 4 10.00 0.04 -1.33
N SER A 5 9.84 -0.26 -2.63
CA SER A 5 9.39 -1.57 -3.10
C SER A 5 10.46 -2.64 -2.85
N HIS A 6 11.74 -2.33 -3.11
CA HIS A 6 12.84 -3.26 -2.83
C HIS A 6 12.97 -3.53 -1.33
N TYR A 7 12.93 -2.49 -0.50
CA TYR A 7 12.91 -2.64 0.95
C TYR A 7 11.79 -3.58 1.42
N GLY A 8 10.56 -3.34 0.97
CA GLY A 8 9.42 -4.16 1.38
C GLY A 8 9.50 -5.61 0.90
N VAL A 9 9.97 -5.83 -0.33
CA VAL A 9 10.18 -7.17 -0.87
C VAL A 9 11.27 -7.92 -0.09
N ASP A 10 12.37 -7.26 0.25
CA ASP A 10 13.44 -7.86 1.04
C ASP A 10 12.96 -8.22 2.45
N TYR A 11 12.21 -7.32 3.11
CA TYR A 11 11.56 -7.60 4.40
C TYR A 11 10.65 -8.82 4.34
N ALA A 12 9.79 -8.90 3.31
CA ALA A 12 8.88 -10.02 3.12
C ALA A 12 9.63 -11.33 2.84
N VAL A 13 10.68 -11.30 2.01
CA VAL A 13 11.49 -12.49 1.69
C VAL A 13 12.22 -13.01 2.91
N GLU A 14 12.83 -12.13 3.70
CA GLU A 14 13.52 -12.52 4.94
C GLU A 14 12.55 -13.18 5.92
N LYS A 15 11.33 -12.62 6.04
CA LYS A 15 10.32 -13.09 6.99
C LYS A 15 9.63 -14.39 6.57
N TYR A 16 9.31 -14.54 5.29
CA TYR A 16 8.48 -15.66 4.78
C TYR A 16 9.28 -16.68 3.95
N GLY A 17 10.58 -16.47 3.74
CA GLY A 17 11.46 -17.42 3.05
C GLY A 17 11.32 -17.43 1.53
N GLY A 18 10.82 -16.34 0.93
CA GLY A 18 10.73 -16.16 -0.52
C GLY A 18 9.41 -15.57 -1.01
N PHE A 19 9.28 -15.42 -2.33
CA PHE A 19 8.07 -14.90 -2.97
C PHE A 19 6.91 -15.90 -2.91
N ALA A 20 5.69 -15.38 -2.75
CA ALA A 20 4.45 -16.14 -2.66
C ALA A 20 4.48 -17.26 -1.59
N LYS A 21 5.19 -17.02 -0.48
CA LYS A 21 5.28 -17.94 0.67
C LYS A 21 4.44 -17.51 1.86
N ALA A 22 4.11 -16.23 1.95
CA ALA A 22 3.25 -15.73 3.02
C ALA A 22 1.80 -16.17 2.80
N PRO A 23 1.06 -16.54 3.86
CA PRO A 23 -0.36 -16.84 3.71
C PRO A 23 -1.14 -15.58 3.30
N ALA A 24 -2.06 -15.72 2.35
CA ALA A 24 -2.93 -14.63 1.91
C ALA A 24 -4.06 -14.37 2.92
N ASN A 25 -3.73 -13.71 4.03
CA ASN A 25 -4.68 -13.31 5.07
C ASN A 25 -4.42 -11.88 5.56
N LEU A 26 -5.39 -11.33 6.29
CA LEU A 26 -5.36 -9.94 6.72
C LEU A 26 -4.23 -9.62 7.70
N GLU A 27 -3.79 -10.58 8.51
CA GLU A 27 -2.71 -10.35 9.48
C GLU A 27 -1.36 -10.16 8.77
N VAL A 28 -1.10 -10.93 7.71
CA VAL A 28 0.07 -10.71 6.84
C VAL A 28 -0.01 -9.36 6.14
N VAL A 29 -1.19 -8.97 5.63
CA VAL A 29 -1.37 -7.66 4.97
C VAL A 29 -1.11 -6.52 5.95
N LYS A 30 -1.66 -6.58 7.16
CA LYS A 30 -1.44 -5.57 8.20
C LYS A 30 0.03 -5.42 8.54
N ASP A 31 0.72 -6.54 8.72
CA ASP A 31 2.15 -6.58 9.01
C ASP A 31 2.98 -5.92 7.90
N LEU A 32 2.89 -6.45 6.67
CA LEU A 32 3.69 -5.99 5.54
C LEU A 32 3.37 -4.55 5.12
N ALA A 33 2.09 -4.19 4.99
CA ALA A 33 1.73 -2.85 4.57
C ALA A 33 2.06 -1.80 5.63
N THR A 34 1.95 -2.12 6.92
CA THR A 34 2.33 -1.19 7.99
C THR A 34 3.83 -0.93 7.97
N GLU A 35 4.66 -1.98 7.91
CA GLU A 35 6.12 -1.86 7.88
C GLU A 35 6.58 -0.97 6.71
N VAL A 36 6.11 -1.28 5.50
CA VAL A 36 6.53 -0.57 4.29
C VAL A 36 5.99 0.86 4.26
N THR A 37 4.79 1.09 4.80
CA THR A 37 4.25 2.44 4.92
C THR A 37 5.11 3.29 5.85
N LEU A 38 5.44 2.79 7.04
CA LEU A 38 6.26 3.50 8.00
C LEU A 38 7.64 3.81 7.43
N TYR A 39 8.31 2.82 6.83
CA TYR A 39 9.59 3.02 6.18
C TYR A 39 9.55 4.14 5.13
N ALA A 40 8.56 4.12 4.24
CA ALA A 40 8.44 5.13 3.19
C ALA A 40 8.19 6.54 3.75
N LEU A 41 7.37 6.68 4.80
CA LEU A 41 7.12 7.96 5.47
C LEU A 41 8.38 8.47 6.17
N GLU A 42 9.12 7.59 6.84
CA GLU A 42 10.41 7.92 7.46
C GLU A 42 11.44 8.39 6.42
N GLN A 43 11.44 7.86 5.19
CA GLN A 43 12.30 8.36 4.12
C GLN A 43 11.96 9.81 3.76
N TYR A 44 10.68 10.14 3.64
CA TYR A 44 10.25 11.52 3.39
C TYR A 44 10.57 12.47 4.55
N GLU A 45 10.57 11.99 5.79
CA GLU A 45 10.93 12.78 6.97
C GLU A 45 12.45 12.97 7.10
N SER A 46 13.22 11.93 6.79
CA SER A 46 14.67 11.90 6.95
C SER A 46 15.42 12.60 5.83
N PHE A 47 14.85 12.64 4.62
CA PHE A 47 15.49 13.21 3.43
C PHE A 47 14.65 14.36 2.86
N PRO A 48 14.89 15.62 3.30
CA PRO A 48 14.09 16.77 2.86
C PRO A 48 14.05 16.98 1.34
N THR A 49 15.13 16.63 0.63
CA THR A 49 15.18 16.72 -0.83
C THR A 49 14.23 15.72 -1.51
N LEU A 50 13.99 14.56 -0.92
CA LEU A 50 13.00 13.59 -1.40
C LEU A 50 11.57 14.11 -1.21
N LEU A 51 11.31 14.76 -0.07
CA LEU A 51 10.03 15.41 0.21
C LEU A 51 9.78 16.63 -0.69
N GLU A 52 10.84 17.39 -1.01
CA GLU A 52 10.79 18.52 -1.94
C GLU A 52 10.55 18.07 -3.38
N ASP A 53 11.24 17.03 -3.85
CA ASP A 53 11.03 16.46 -5.18
C ASP A 53 9.59 15.94 -5.34
N HIS A 54 9.13 15.16 -4.36
CA HIS A 54 7.73 14.75 -4.26
C HIS A 54 6.89 15.73 -3.44
N PHE A 55 6.93 17.03 -3.79
CA PHE A 55 6.21 18.08 -3.06
C PHE A 55 4.70 17.83 -2.95
N GLY A 56 4.10 17.18 -3.95
CA GLY A 56 2.68 16.83 -3.98
C GLY A 56 2.33 15.65 -3.08
N GLY A 57 1.45 15.85 -2.10
CA GLY A 57 1.00 14.80 -1.19
C GLY A 57 0.39 13.58 -1.90
N SER A 58 -0.34 13.80 -2.99
CA SER A 58 -0.96 12.73 -3.81
C SER A 58 0.06 11.79 -4.43
N GLN A 59 1.21 12.32 -4.84
CA GLN A 59 2.29 11.52 -5.41
C GLN A 59 2.95 10.69 -4.30
N ARG A 60 3.21 11.28 -3.13
CA ARG A 60 3.74 10.54 -1.97
C ARG A 60 2.79 9.43 -1.53
N ALA A 61 1.50 9.74 -1.36
CA ALA A 61 0.47 8.77 -1.03
C ALA A 61 0.44 7.61 -2.02
N GLY A 62 0.45 7.90 -3.33
CA GLY A 62 0.46 6.87 -4.37
C GLY A 62 1.72 6.01 -4.36
N ILE A 63 2.90 6.61 -4.17
CA ILE A 63 4.19 5.89 -4.12
C ILE A 63 4.26 4.99 -2.89
N THR A 64 3.89 5.51 -1.70
CA THR A 64 3.90 4.76 -0.44
C THR A 64 2.91 3.59 -0.48
N ALA A 65 1.68 3.83 -0.98
CA ALA A 65 0.67 2.79 -1.11
C ALA A 65 1.02 1.75 -2.18
N ALA A 66 1.64 2.18 -3.29
CA ALA A 66 2.13 1.25 -4.32
C ALA A 66 3.17 0.28 -3.75
N ALA A 67 4.19 0.79 -3.04
CA ALA A 67 5.22 -0.06 -2.44
C ALA A 67 4.62 -1.06 -1.43
N SER A 68 3.68 -0.60 -0.60
CA SER A 68 2.98 -1.44 0.38
C SER A 68 2.13 -2.53 -0.28
N GLY A 69 1.37 -2.18 -1.33
CA GLY A 69 0.55 -3.10 -2.08
C GLY A 69 1.37 -4.12 -2.89
N ILE A 70 2.45 -3.68 -3.55
CA ILE A 70 3.39 -4.56 -4.26
C ILE A 70 4.00 -5.57 -3.29
N THR A 71 4.45 -5.13 -2.12
CA THR A 71 5.02 -6.01 -1.09
C THR A 71 4.01 -7.08 -0.65
N CYS A 72 2.78 -6.68 -0.33
CA CYS A 72 1.72 -7.61 0.04
C CYS A 72 1.40 -8.60 -1.08
N ALA A 73 1.31 -8.14 -2.33
CA ALA A 73 1.03 -9.00 -3.48
C ALA A 73 2.15 -10.00 -3.74
N ILE A 74 3.41 -9.57 -3.72
CA ILE A 74 4.58 -10.43 -3.95
C ILE A 74 4.73 -11.47 -2.84
N ALA A 75 4.57 -11.07 -1.58
CA ALA A 75 4.70 -11.97 -0.44
C ALA A 75 3.64 -13.07 -0.45
N THR A 76 2.39 -12.72 -0.80
CA THR A 76 1.23 -13.62 -0.72
C THR A 76 0.90 -14.34 -2.02
N GLY A 77 1.40 -13.85 -3.16
CA GLY A 77 0.99 -14.32 -4.48
C GLY A 77 -0.49 -13.99 -4.81
N ASN A 78 -1.07 -12.97 -4.17
CA ASN A 78 -2.47 -12.61 -4.31
C ASN A 78 -2.67 -11.09 -4.47
N SER A 79 -3.28 -10.69 -5.58
CA SER A 79 -3.51 -9.28 -5.93
C SER A 79 -4.52 -8.56 -5.01
N GLN A 80 -5.52 -9.27 -4.47
CA GLN A 80 -6.47 -8.69 -3.52
C GLN A 80 -5.84 -8.42 -2.15
N ALA A 81 -4.88 -9.25 -1.73
CA ALA A 81 -4.06 -8.94 -0.56
C ALA A 81 -3.20 -7.69 -0.81
N GLY A 82 -2.67 -7.55 -2.03
CA GLY A 82 -2.02 -6.32 -2.49
C GLY A 82 -2.93 -5.10 -2.41
N LEU A 83 -4.17 -5.21 -2.90
CA LEU A 83 -5.16 -4.14 -2.87
C LEU A 83 -5.54 -3.74 -1.43
N ALA A 84 -5.71 -4.72 -0.54
CA ALA A 84 -5.91 -4.46 0.88
C ALA A 84 -4.72 -3.70 1.50
N GLY A 85 -3.49 -4.06 1.11
CA GLY A 85 -2.26 -3.37 1.53
C GLY A 85 -2.19 -1.93 1.05
N TRP A 86 -2.59 -1.66 -0.20
CA TRP A 86 -2.72 -0.30 -0.73
C TRP A 86 -3.62 0.55 0.16
N TYR A 87 -4.85 0.10 0.43
CA TYR A 87 -5.81 0.91 1.19
C TYR A 87 -5.41 1.08 2.65
N LEU A 88 -4.80 0.08 3.28
CA LEU A 88 -4.26 0.25 4.63
C LEU A 88 -3.15 1.31 4.66
N SER A 89 -2.26 1.33 3.67
CA SER A 89 -1.20 2.33 3.56
C SER A 89 -1.75 3.76 3.50
N GLN A 90 -2.84 3.98 2.75
CA GLN A 90 -3.50 5.28 2.64
C GLN A 90 -4.05 5.76 4.00
N LEU A 91 -4.68 4.87 4.76
CA LEU A 91 -5.21 5.18 6.09
C LEU A 91 -4.09 5.52 7.07
N LEU A 92 -3.01 4.73 7.10
CA LEU A 92 -1.86 4.97 7.96
C LEU A 92 -1.16 6.30 7.63
N HIS A 93 -0.93 6.59 6.35
CA HIS A 93 -0.30 7.84 5.91
C HIS A 93 -1.14 9.06 6.34
N LYS A 94 -2.46 9.01 6.14
CA LYS A 94 -3.37 10.09 6.53
C LYS A 94 -3.25 10.42 8.01
N GLU A 95 -3.23 9.40 8.88
CA GLU A 95 -3.11 9.58 10.33
C GLU A 95 -1.70 10.00 10.75
N ALA A 96 -0.65 9.47 10.12
CA ALA A 96 0.73 9.79 10.47
C ALA A 96 1.08 11.27 10.22
N HIS A 97 0.66 11.83 9.08
CA HIS A 97 1.06 13.18 8.67
C HIS A 97 -0.05 14.23 8.76
N GLY A 98 -1.28 13.82 9.10
CA GLY A 98 -2.47 14.69 9.11
C GLY A 98 -2.85 15.22 7.72
N ARG A 99 -2.36 14.58 6.66
CA ARG A 99 -2.58 14.94 5.25
C ARG A 99 -2.38 13.72 4.35
N LEU A 100 -2.95 13.75 3.15
CA LEU A 100 -2.77 12.71 2.15
C LEU A 100 -2.58 13.32 0.76
N GLY A 101 -3.61 13.33 -0.09
CA GLY A 101 -3.58 13.89 -1.44
C GLY A 101 -4.39 15.17 -1.61
N PHE A 102 -4.70 15.48 -2.87
CA PHE A 102 -5.56 16.59 -3.26
C PHE A 102 -7.03 16.37 -2.84
N PHE A 103 -7.88 17.38 -3.03
CA PHE A 103 -9.30 17.29 -2.72
C PHE A 103 -10.00 16.16 -3.51
N GLY A 104 -10.48 15.12 -2.81
CA GLY A 104 -11.12 13.96 -3.43
C GLY A 104 -10.14 12.88 -3.92
N TYR A 105 -8.84 13.01 -3.62
CA TYR A 105 -7.86 11.96 -3.88
C TYR A 105 -8.30 10.63 -3.28
N ASP A 106 -8.74 10.63 -2.02
CA ASP A 106 -9.07 9.44 -1.24
C ASP A 106 -10.51 8.94 -1.41
N LEU A 107 -11.23 9.37 -2.46
CA LEU A 107 -12.59 8.85 -2.71
C LEU A 107 -12.59 7.32 -2.77
N GLN A 108 -11.70 6.76 -3.59
CA GLN A 108 -11.56 5.31 -3.70
C GLN A 108 -10.93 4.69 -2.44
N ASP A 109 -10.04 5.42 -1.77
CA ASP A 109 -9.28 4.88 -0.64
C ASP A 109 -10.11 4.81 0.65
N GLN A 110 -11.14 5.64 0.79
CA GLN A 110 -12.14 5.54 1.86
C GLN A 110 -13.14 4.39 1.61
N CYS A 111 -13.53 4.15 0.35
CA CYS A 111 -14.39 3.01 -0.02
C CYS A 111 -13.61 1.69 -0.12
N GLY A 112 -12.29 1.76 -0.25
CA GLY A 112 -11.41 0.64 -0.57
C GLY A 112 -11.52 -0.53 0.40
N PRO A 113 -11.34 -0.33 1.72
CA PRO A 113 -11.35 -1.42 2.69
C PRO A 113 -12.62 -2.26 2.68
N THR A 114 -13.79 -1.68 2.39
CA THR A 114 -15.05 -2.41 2.29
C THR A 114 -15.20 -3.13 0.94
N ASN A 115 -14.65 -2.56 -0.13
CA ASN A 115 -14.87 -3.04 -1.49
C ASN A 115 -13.81 -4.03 -2.00
N VAL A 116 -12.68 -4.23 -1.29
CA VAL A 116 -11.63 -5.20 -1.70
C VAL A 116 -12.21 -6.62 -1.82
N PHE A 117 -12.93 -7.04 -0.78
CA PHE A 117 -13.49 -8.40 -0.66
C PHE A 117 -15.02 -8.43 -0.74
N SER A 118 -15.64 -7.30 -1.14
CA SER A 118 -17.07 -7.28 -1.42
C SER A 118 -17.40 -8.23 -2.57
N TYR A 119 -18.61 -8.75 -2.56
CA TYR A 119 -19.21 -9.55 -3.63
C TYR A 119 -20.49 -8.88 -4.17
N GLN A 120 -20.76 -7.64 -3.75
CA GLN A 120 -21.94 -6.89 -4.19
C GLN A 120 -21.73 -6.36 -5.62
N SER A 121 -22.85 -6.01 -6.27
CA SER A 121 -22.98 -5.73 -7.70
C SER A 121 -21.83 -4.95 -8.33
N ASP A 122 -21.63 -3.73 -7.86
CA ASP A 122 -20.75 -2.69 -8.41
C ASP A 122 -19.59 -2.36 -7.46
N GLU A 123 -19.38 -3.19 -6.44
CA GLU A 123 -18.30 -3.07 -5.46
C GLU A 123 -17.20 -4.11 -5.70
N GLY A 124 -17.61 -5.37 -5.91
CA GLY A 124 -16.76 -6.54 -5.81
C GLY A 124 -16.23 -7.05 -7.14
N ASN A 125 -14.92 -6.98 -7.33
CA ASN A 125 -14.25 -7.60 -8.49
C ASN A 125 -12.78 -7.93 -8.17
N PRO A 126 -12.22 -9.08 -8.62
CA PRO A 126 -10.77 -9.31 -8.69
C PRO A 126 -10.02 -8.09 -9.20
N LEU A 127 -8.89 -7.73 -8.57
CA LEU A 127 -8.15 -6.52 -8.91
C LEU A 127 -7.78 -6.49 -10.41
N GLU A 128 -7.41 -7.62 -10.98
CA GLU A 128 -7.05 -7.77 -12.40
C GLU A 128 -8.21 -7.48 -13.37
N LEU A 129 -9.45 -7.53 -12.89
CA LEU A 129 -10.66 -7.26 -13.68
C LEU A 129 -11.24 -5.86 -13.42
N ARG A 130 -10.68 -5.09 -12.47
CA ARG A 130 -11.05 -3.68 -12.26
C ARG A 130 -10.48 -2.82 -13.37
N GLY A 131 -11.02 -1.60 -13.53
CA GLY A 131 -10.60 -0.66 -14.55
C GLY A 131 -11.31 0.69 -14.43
N ALA A 132 -10.94 1.62 -15.30
CA ALA A 132 -11.58 2.93 -15.45
C ALA A 132 -12.70 2.89 -16.49
#